data_AF-A0A950HBG3-F1
#
_entry.id   AF-A0A950HBG3-F1
#
_cell.length_a   1.000
_cell.length_b   1.000
_cell.length_c   1.000
_cell.angle_alpha   90.00
_cell.angle_beta   90.00
_cell.angle_gamma   90.00
#
_symmetry.space_group_name_H-M   'P 1'
#
loop_
_entity.id
_entity.type
_entity.pdbx_description
1 polymer ?
#
loop_
_entity_poly.entity_id
_entity_poly.type
_entity_poly.pdbx_seq_one_letter_code
_entity_poly.pdbx_strand_id
1 'polypeptide(L)'
;TAASGHNEAVTEFHIVGGLHPDLPFQYFLDLCLGLKQRFPHVHLKAFTMVEIAYLAKRAKLSIRETLVQLKAAGIDSLPGGGAEIFADRVRHIICDHKIDGDQWLDTARTAHQLGLKSNATMLYGHVENNEDRVDHLLRLRALQDETGGFQTFIPLAFHPDNTPLQHLPKTTGMLDIKQIAISRLVLDNFPHIKAYWQMLTPKIAQISLRFGADDIDGTVIEEKIYHDAGATTPQGMRRQELIRLIREAGREPVERDTLYRPVIRNETSVTVAV
;
A
#
# COMPACT_ATOMS: atom_id res chain seq x y z
N THR A 1 -1.37 23.76 1.65
CA THR A 1 -1.83 22.45 1.11
C THR A 1 -0.70 21.45 1.23
N ALA A 2 -0.98 20.15 1.21
CA ALA A 2 0.04 19.10 1.43
C ALA A 2 1.29 19.24 0.53
N ALA A 3 1.16 19.85 -0.67
CA ALA A 3 2.28 20.05 -1.60
C ALA A 3 3.05 21.38 -1.45
N SER A 4 2.73 22.22 -0.47
CA SER A 4 3.37 23.53 -0.28
C SER A 4 4.88 23.38 -0.01
N GLY A 5 5.72 23.84 -0.94
CA GLY A 5 7.19 23.81 -0.80
C GLY A 5 7.88 22.61 -1.46
N HIS A 6 7.15 21.76 -2.20
CA HIS A 6 7.72 20.66 -2.97
C HIS A 6 7.86 21.03 -4.46
N ASN A 7 9.09 20.97 -4.99
CA ASN A 7 9.43 21.32 -6.39
C ASN A 7 9.59 20.09 -7.30
N GLU A 8 9.17 18.91 -6.85
CA GLU A 8 9.26 17.68 -7.65
C GLU A 8 7.93 17.39 -8.35
N ALA A 9 8.00 17.01 -9.63
CA ALA A 9 6.81 16.62 -10.39
C ALA A 9 6.16 15.38 -9.75
N VAL A 10 4.90 15.50 -9.35
CA VAL A 10 4.08 14.41 -8.83
C VAL A 10 3.75 13.43 -9.96
N THR A 11 4.03 12.15 -9.75
CA THR A 11 3.75 11.09 -10.73
C THR A 11 2.60 10.17 -10.31
N GLU A 12 2.21 10.19 -9.03
CA GLU A 12 1.14 9.38 -8.46
C GLU A 12 0.34 10.17 -7.43
N PHE A 13 -1.00 10.01 -7.47
CA PHE A 13 -1.86 10.21 -6.31
C PHE A 13 -2.15 8.86 -5.67
N HIS A 14 -1.79 8.72 -4.39
CA HIS A 14 -2.13 7.57 -3.56
C HIS A 14 -3.26 7.97 -2.60
N ILE A 15 -4.46 7.44 -2.79
CA ILE A 15 -5.64 7.80 -2.02
C ILE A 15 -6.13 6.57 -1.23
N VAL A 16 -6.04 6.67 0.08
CA VAL A 16 -6.59 5.73 1.05
C VAL A 16 -7.26 6.51 2.17
N GLY A 17 -8.38 6.03 2.68
CA GLY A 17 -9.11 6.69 3.75
C GLY A 17 -9.95 5.76 4.61
N GLY A 18 -10.72 6.35 5.52
CA GLY A 18 -11.70 5.64 6.33
C GLY A 18 -13.00 5.36 5.58
N LEU A 19 -13.83 4.47 6.13
CA LEU A 19 -15.14 4.14 5.58
C LEU A 19 -16.17 5.22 5.98
N HIS A 20 -16.22 6.32 5.22
CA HIS A 20 -17.07 7.46 5.54
C HIS A 20 -18.57 7.16 5.32
N PRO A 21 -19.41 7.20 6.37
CA PRO A 21 -20.83 6.85 6.28
C PRO A 21 -21.70 7.93 5.63
N ASP A 22 -21.22 9.16 5.53
CA ASP A 22 -22.02 10.29 5.03
C ASP A 22 -21.73 10.65 3.57
N LEU A 23 -20.62 10.15 3.03
CA LEU A 23 -20.22 10.45 1.65
C LEU A 23 -20.84 9.44 0.67
N PRO A 24 -21.59 9.90 -0.35
CA PRO A 24 -22.19 9.02 -1.34
C PRO A 24 -21.13 8.50 -2.32
N PHE A 25 -21.41 7.37 -3.00
CA PHE A 25 -20.49 6.83 -4.00
C PHE A 25 -20.13 7.85 -5.11
N GLN A 26 -21.09 8.69 -5.51
CA GLN A 26 -20.87 9.76 -6.48
C GLN A 26 -19.74 10.72 -6.07
N TYR A 27 -19.60 11.03 -4.78
CA TYR A 27 -18.51 11.88 -4.30
C TYR A 27 -17.13 11.33 -4.67
N PHE A 28 -16.95 10.00 -4.55
CA PHE A 28 -15.69 9.34 -4.87
C PHE A 28 -15.42 9.29 -6.38
N LEU A 29 -16.49 9.15 -7.20
CA LEU A 29 -16.38 9.26 -8.66
C LEU A 29 -15.98 10.68 -9.07
N ASP A 30 -16.63 11.71 -8.51
CA ASP A 30 -16.34 13.11 -8.79
C ASP A 30 -14.92 13.50 -8.35
N LEU A 31 -14.45 12.96 -7.22
CA LEU A 31 -13.08 13.13 -6.75
C LEU A 31 -12.07 12.59 -7.79
N CYS A 32 -12.26 11.35 -8.26
CA CYS A 32 -11.37 10.74 -9.25
C CYS A 32 -11.39 11.51 -10.58
N LEU A 33 -12.59 11.84 -11.07
CA LEU A 33 -12.79 12.60 -12.30
C LEU A 33 -12.12 13.97 -12.22
N GLY A 34 -12.34 14.71 -11.13
CA GLY A 34 -11.76 16.04 -10.94
C GLY A 34 -10.23 16.00 -10.91
N LEU A 35 -9.64 15.00 -10.25
CA LEU A 35 -8.19 14.79 -10.24
C LEU A 35 -7.66 14.48 -11.64
N LYS A 36 -8.30 13.58 -12.38
CA LYS A 36 -7.89 13.25 -13.76
C LYS A 36 -8.08 14.39 -14.75
N GLN A 37 -9.10 15.21 -14.58
CA GLN A 37 -9.30 16.41 -15.41
C GLN A 37 -8.18 17.44 -15.19
N ARG A 38 -7.75 17.64 -13.93
CA ARG A 38 -6.71 18.63 -13.60
C ARG A 38 -5.29 18.10 -13.78
N PHE A 39 -5.09 16.80 -13.64
CA PHE A 39 -3.79 16.14 -13.70
C PHE A 39 -3.85 14.85 -14.54
N PRO A 40 -4.13 14.94 -15.86
CA PRO A 40 -4.41 13.78 -16.71
C PRO A 40 -3.25 12.77 -16.81
N HIS A 41 -2.02 13.23 -16.58
CA HIS A 41 -0.81 12.41 -16.68
C HIS A 41 -0.37 11.79 -15.35
N VAL A 42 -1.02 12.14 -14.23
CA VAL A 42 -0.69 11.60 -12.90
C VAL A 42 -1.44 10.29 -12.71
N HIS A 43 -0.72 9.24 -12.29
CA HIS A 43 -1.31 7.93 -12.01
C HIS A 43 -2.19 8.01 -10.76
N LEU A 44 -3.42 7.50 -10.83
CA LEU A 44 -4.35 7.50 -9.71
C LEU A 44 -4.43 6.09 -9.10
N LYS A 45 -3.71 5.89 -7.99
CA LYS A 45 -3.79 4.70 -7.15
C LYS A 45 -4.74 4.97 -6.00
N ALA A 46 -5.96 4.45 -6.06
CA ALA A 46 -7.01 4.82 -5.11
C ALA A 46 -7.83 3.62 -4.64
N PHE A 47 -8.23 3.68 -3.37
CA PHE A 47 -9.17 2.79 -2.67
C PHE A 47 -8.69 1.35 -2.48
N THR A 48 -8.61 0.94 -1.21
CA THR A 48 -8.38 -0.45 -0.83
C THR A 48 -9.56 -1.35 -1.20
N MET A 49 -9.34 -2.67 -1.17
CA MET A 49 -10.42 -3.64 -1.37
C MET A 49 -11.54 -3.48 -0.33
N VAL A 50 -11.20 -3.05 0.89
CA VAL A 50 -12.18 -2.76 1.96
C VAL A 50 -13.06 -1.57 1.57
N GLU A 51 -12.47 -0.49 1.07
CA GLU A 51 -13.21 0.69 0.60
C GLU A 51 -14.09 0.35 -0.61
N ILE A 52 -13.58 -0.41 -1.59
CA ILE A 52 -14.36 -0.85 -2.75
C ILE A 52 -15.60 -1.64 -2.32
N ALA A 53 -15.43 -2.62 -1.42
CA ALA A 53 -16.55 -3.43 -0.95
C ALA A 53 -17.57 -2.61 -0.14
N TYR A 54 -17.09 -1.67 0.67
CA TYR A 54 -17.94 -0.74 1.39
C TYR A 54 -18.76 0.15 0.44
N LEU A 55 -18.11 0.75 -0.57
CA LEU A 55 -18.75 1.60 -1.56
C LEU A 55 -19.75 0.83 -2.42
N ALA A 56 -19.45 -0.41 -2.80
CA ALA A 56 -20.37 -1.29 -3.52
C ALA A 56 -21.65 -1.53 -2.71
N LYS A 57 -21.52 -1.88 -1.42
CA LYS A 57 -22.65 -2.06 -0.51
C LYS A 57 -23.48 -0.77 -0.37
N ARG A 58 -22.83 0.38 -0.22
CA ARG A 58 -23.48 1.70 -0.11
C ARG A 58 -24.25 2.09 -1.36
N ALA A 59 -23.67 1.83 -2.52
CA ALA A 59 -24.26 2.13 -3.82
C ALA A 59 -25.30 1.08 -4.27
N LYS A 60 -25.43 -0.04 -3.54
CA LYS A 60 -26.22 -1.23 -3.93
C LYS A 60 -25.79 -1.77 -5.29
N LEU A 61 -24.48 -1.78 -5.52
CA LEU A 61 -23.84 -2.32 -6.72
C LEU A 61 -23.07 -3.58 -6.37
N SER A 62 -22.82 -4.42 -7.37
CA SER A 62 -21.80 -5.47 -7.27
C SER A 62 -20.39 -4.86 -7.25
N ILE A 63 -19.43 -5.60 -6.69
CA ILE A 63 -18.00 -5.22 -6.71
C ILE A 63 -17.53 -4.90 -8.13
N ARG A 64 -17.94 -5.71 -9.11
CA ARG A 64 -17.59 -5.54 -10.52
C ARG A 64 -18.13 -4.22 -11.07
N GLU A 65 -19.39 -3.89 -10.82
CA GLU A 65 -19.99 -2.62 -11.28
C GLU A 65 -19.31 -1.41 -10.63
N THR A 66 -19.03 -1.47 -9.33
CA THR A 66 -18.30 -0.43 -8.61
C THR A 66 -16.92 -0.20 -9.19
N LEU A 67 -16.14 -1.26 -9.43
CA LEU A 67 -14.82 -1.17 -10.04
C LEU A 67 -14.87 -0.63 -11.48
N VAL A 68 -15.86 -1.03 -12.27
CA VAL A 68 -16.04 -0.50 -13.64
C VAL A 68 -16.31 1.00 -13.60
N GLN A 69 -17.17 1.48 -12.70
CA GLN A 69 -17.45 2.90 -12.56
C GLN A 69 -16.25 3.69 -12.04
N LEU A 70 -15.53 3.18 -11.04
CA LEU A 70 -14.30 3.80 -10.55
C LEU A 70 -13.23 3.86 -11.64
N LYS A 71 -13.05 2.80 -12.42
CA LYS A 71 -12.11 2.76 -13.55
C LYS A 71 -12.49 3.77 -14.63
N ALA A 72 -13.78 3.90 -14.94
CA ALA A 72 -14.28 4.93 -15.85
C ALA A 72 -14.08 6.36 -15.30
N ALA A 73 -14.17 6.53 -13.98
CA ALA A 73 -13.85 7.78 -13.29
C ALA A 73 -12.34 8.08 -13.22
N GLY A 74 -11.50 7.09 -13.57
CA GLY A 74 -10.09 7.27 -13.85
C GLY A 74 -9.12 6.70 -12.83
N ILE A 75 -9.53 5.76 -11.97
CA ILE A 75 -8.53 4.98 -11.20
C ILE A 75 -7.70 4.12 -12.15
N ASP A 76 -6.39 4.05 -11.91
CA ASP A 76 -5.46 3.28 -12.74
C ASP A 76 -4.96 1.99 -12.04
N SER A 77 -4.91 1.99 -10.71
CA SER A 77 -4.49 0.83 -9.90
C SER A 77 -5.04 0.92 -8.47
N LEU A 78 -4.91 -0.15 -7.70
CA LEU A 78 -5.40 -0.22 -6.33
C LEU A 78 -4.25 -0.36 -5.31
N PRO A 79 -4.29 0.36 -4.17
CA PRO A 79 -3.41 0.08 -3.05
C PRO A 79 -3.73 -1.26 -2.37
N GLY A 80 -2.79 -1.77 -1.57
CA GLY A 80 -2.91 -3.10 -0.97
C GLY A 80 -3.45 -3.16 0.46
N GLY A 81 -3.81 -2.01 1.05
CA GLY A 81 -4.22 -1.92 2.44
C GLY A 81 -5.52 -2.67 2.78
N GLY A 82 -5.78 -2.81 4.09
CA GLY A 82 -7.00 -3.43 4.62
C GLY A 82 -7.01 -4.96 4.60
N ALA A 83 -5.94 -5.59 4.09
CA ALA A 83 -5.75 -7.03 4.13
C ALA A 83 -5.47 -7.53 5.56
N GLU A 84 -4.74 -6.75 6.38
CA GLU A 84 -4.36 -7.08 7.75
C GLU A 84 -3.73 -8.50 7.84
N ILE A 85 -4.29 -9.37 8.69
CA ILE A 85 -4.15 -10.83 8.64
C ILE A 85 -5.48 -11.42 8.20
N PHE A 86 -5.47 -12.49 7.40
CA PHE A 86 -6.73 -13.05 6.88
C PHE A 86 -7.41 -14.02 7.84
N ALA A 87 -6.68 -14.64 8.76
CA ALA A 87 -7.23 -15.58 9.72
C ALA A 87 -8.35 -14.94 10.56
N ASP A 88 -9.54 -15.54 10.56
CA ASP A 88 -10.75 -15.00 11.19
C ASP A 88 -10.57 -14.67 12.67
N ARG A 89 -9.87 -15.56 13.40
CA ARG A 89 -9.53 -15.35 14.82
C ARG A 89 -8.81 -14.03 15.05
N VAL A 90 -7.87 -13.69 14.17
CA VAL A 90 -7.09 -12.45 14.28
C VAL A 90 -7.94 -11.26 13.83
N ARG A 91 -8.66 -11.37 12.72
CA ARG A 91 -9.54 -10.31 12.20
C ARG A 91 -10.60 -9.89 13.21
N HIS A 92 -11.21 -10.84 13.92
CA HIS A 92 -12.21 -10.56 14.93
C HIS A 92 -11.67 -9.72 16.10
N ILE A 93 -10.36 -9.79 16.36
CA ILE A 93 -9.71 -9.00 17.41
C ILE A 93 -9.37 -7.59 16.91
N ILE A 94 -8.88 -7.47 15.66
CA ILE A 94 -8.24 -6.23 15.18
C ILE A 94 -9.12 -5.38 14.24
N CYS A 95 -10.09 -5.97 13.55
CA CYS A 95 -10.87 -5.30 12.51
C CYS A 95 -12.21 -5.99 12.17
N ASP A 96 -13.00 -6.35 13.18
CA ASP A 96 -14.28 -7.07 13.09
C ASP A 96 -15.37 -6.43 12.20
N HIS A 97 -15.31 -5.12 12.00
CA HIS A 97 -16.25 -4.33 11.21
C HIS A 97 -15.88 -4.20 9.72
N LYS A 98 -14.66 -4.64 9.33
CA LYS A 98 -14.23 -4.67 7.93
C LYS A 98 -14.71 -5.96 7.25
N ILE A 99 -14.59 -6.01 5.93
CA ILE A 99 -14.77 -7.27 5.18
C ILE A 99 -13.82 -8.36 5.68
N ASP A 100 -14.20 -9.62 5.54
CA ASP A 100 -13.33 -10.75 5.88
C ASP A 100 -12.19 -10.95 4.86
N GLY A 101 -11.32 -11.93 5.10
CA GLY A 101 -10.17 -12.21 4.24
C GLY A 101 -10.56 -12.73 2.85
N ASP A 102 -11.62 -13.54 2.76
CA ASP A 102 -12.08 -14.09 1.47
C ASP A 102 -12.72 -13.00 0.62
N GLN A 103 -13.52 -12.13 1.22
CA GLN A 103 -14.09 -10.95 0.56
C GLN A 103 -13.00 -10.00 0.05
N TRP A 104 -11.90 -9.83 0.80
CA TRP A 104 -10.75 -9.03 0.33
C TRP A 104 -10.12 -9.67 -0.91
N LEU A 105 -9.87 -10.99 -0.88
CA LEU A 105 -9.31 -11.74 -2.00
C LEU A 105 -10.23 -11.77 -3.22
N ASP A 106 -11.54 -11.92 -3.03
CA ASP A 106 -12.55 -11.92 -4.10
C ASP A 106 -12.67 -10.54 -4.77
N THR A 107 -12.56 -9.47 -3.97
CA THR A 107 -12.54 -8.10 -4.48
C THR A 107 -11.28 -7.86 -5.32
N ALA A 108 -10.12 -8.30 -4.82
CA ALA A 108 -8.85 -8.24 -5.55
C ALA A 108 -8.91 -9.05 -6.86
N ARG A 109 -9.44 -10.28 -6.80
CA ARG A 109 -9.66 -11.14 -7.99
C ARG A 109 -10.49 -10.43 -9.04
N THR A 110 -11.61 -9.81 -8.63
CA THR A 110 -12.49 -9.07 -9.54
C THR A 110 -11.77 -7.89 -10.18
N ALA A 111 -10.99 -7.14 -9.40
CA ALA A 111 -10.19 -6.04 -9.92
C ALA A 111 -9.15 -6.50 -10.96
N HIS A 112 -8.44 -7.60 -10.68
CA HIS A 112 -7.44 -8.16 -11.59
C HIS A 112 -8.07 -8.67 -12.90
N GLN A 113 -9.24 -9.31 -12.82
CA GLN A 113 -10.02 -9.72 -13.99
C GLN A 113 -10.50 -8.53 -14.85
N LEU A 114 -10.62 -7.34 -14.26
CA LEU A 114 -10.90 -6.09 -14.97
C LEU A 114 -9.63 -5.39 -15.49
N GLY A 115 -8.47 -6.03 -15.36
CA GLY A 115 -7.18 -5.54 -15.81
C GLY A 115 -6.54 -4.49 -14.91
N LEU A 116 -7.08 -4.24 -13.71
CA LEU A 116 -6.44 -3.37 -12.72
C LEU A 116 -5.27 -4.11 -12.06
N LYS A 117 -4.18 -3.40 -11.85
CA LYS A 117 -3.08 -3.87 -11.00
C LYS A 117 -3.30 -3.43 -9.55
N SER A 118 -2.83 -4.22 -8.60
CA SER A 118 -2.89 -3.86 -7.18
C SER A 118 -1.64 -4.25 -6.41
N ASN A 119 -1.57 -3.84 -5.16
CA ASN A 119 -0.59 -4.35 -4.20
C ASN A 119 -1.30 -5.22 -3.16
N ALA A 120 -0.53 -5.93 -2.33
CA ALA A 120 -1.04 -6.62 -1.14
C ALA A 120 -0.20 -6.24 0.08
N THR A 121 -0.83 -6.17 1.24
CA THR A 121 -0.17 -5.89 2.52
C THR A 121 -0.39 -7.02 3.50
N MET A 122 0.49 -7.16 4.49
CA MET A 122 0.20 -7.96 5.69
C MET A 122 0.64 -7.19 6.92
N LEU A 123 -0.28 -6.93 7.84
CA LEU A 123 0.07 -6.37 9.16
C LEU A 123 0.66 -7.49 10.03
N TYR A 124 1.81 -7.25 10.65
CA TYR A 124 2.49 -8.26 11.46
C TYR A 124 3.06 -7.67 12.75
N GLY A 125 3.31 -8.54 13.73
CA GLY A 125 3.88 -8.21 15.02
C GLY A 125 2.85 -7.84 16.08
N HIS A 126 1.62 -8.34 15.97
CA HIS A 126 0.55 -8.14 16.93
C HIS A 126 0.08 -9.48 17.52
N VAL A 127 -1.24 -9.74 17.52
CA VAL A 127 -1.89 -10.90 18.13
C VAL A 127 -1.86 -12.19 17.29
N GLU A 128 -1.28 -12.12 16.09
CA GLU A 128 -1.18 -13.25 15.16
C GLU A 128 0.02 -14.15 15.49
N ASN A 129 -0.07 -15.43 15.11
CA ASN A 129 1.03 -16.37 15.20
C ASN A 129 1.72 -16.59 13.83
N ASN A 130 2.70 -17.49 13.77
CA ASN A 130 3.43 -17.74 12.53
C ASN A 130 2.54 -18.44 11.48
N GLU A 131 1.65 -19.31 11.93
CA GLU A 131 0.70 -20.04 11.10
C GLU A 131 -0.26 -19.05 10.38
N ASP A 132 -0.75 -18.04 11.10
CA ASP A 132 -1.62 -16.98 10.55
C ASP A 132 -0.90 -16.19 9.44
N ARG A 133 0.40 -15.90 9.63
CA ARG A 133 1.22 -15.20 8.62
C ARG A 133 1.49 -16.08 7.40
N VAL A 134 1.78 -17.36 7.60
CA VAL A 134 2.01 -18.30 6.51
C VAL A 134 0.73 -18.52 5.71
N ASP A 135 -0.42 -18.71 6.37
CA ASP A 135 -1.73 -18.77 5.72
C ASP A 135 -1.97 -17.54 4.84
N HIS A 136 -1.77 -16.35 5.40
CA HIS A 136 -1.96 -15.10 4.67
C HIS A 136 -1.09 -15.03 3.40
N LEU A 137 0.21 -15.33 3.51
CA LEU A 137 1.12 -15.35 2.37
C LEU A 137 0.72 -16.40 1.31
N LEU A 138 0.34 -17.60 1.73
CA LEU A 138 -0.05 -18.68 0.81
C LEU A 138 -1.34 -18.34 0.05
N ARG A 139 -2.31 -17.68 0.70
CA ARG A 139 -3.55 -17.23 0.06
C ARG A 139 -3.30 -16.11 -0.94
N LEU A 140 -2.43 -15.15 -0.61
CA LEU A 140 -1.98 -14.13 -1.57
C LEU A 140 -1.27 -14.76 -2.76
N ARG A 141 -0.38 -15.73 -2.53
CA ARG A 141 0.34 -16.44 -3.57
C ARG A 141 -0.61 -17.19 -4.51
N ALA A 142 -1.57 -17.92 -3.97
CA ALA A 142 -2.57 -18.64 -4.75
C ALA A 142 -3.38 -17.70 -5.66
N LEU A 143 -3.86 -16.58 -5.12
CA LEU A 143 -4.58 -15.58 -5.93
C LEU A 143 -3.67 -14.94 -7.00
N GLN A 144 -2.38 -14.78 -6.71
CA GLN A 144 -1.42 -14.29 -7.67
C GLN A 144 -1.17 -15.30 -8.80
N ASP A 145 -1.12 -16.61 -8.51
CA ASP A 145 -1.05 -17.66 -9.53
C ASP A 145 -2.29 -17.64 -10.45
N GLU A 146 -3.47 -17.35 -9.89
CA GLU A 146 -4.71 -17.26 -10.66
C GLU A 146 -4.76 -16.02 -11.58
N THR A 147 -4.28 -14.87 -11.12
CA THR A 147 -4.62 -13.57 -11.71
C THR A 147 -3.44 -12.72 -12.19
N GLY A 148 -2.24 -12.92 -11.64
CA GLY A 148 -1.04 -12.13 -11.95
C GLY A 148 -1.21 -10.61 -11.75
N GLY A 149 -2.16 -10.20 -10.92
CA GLY A 149 -2.57 -8.81 -10.78
C GLY A 149 -1.82 -8.02 -9.71
N PHE A 150 -1.20 -8.70 -8.75
CA PHE A 150 -0.37 -8.04 -7.75
C PHE A 150 0.99 -7.67 -8.31
N GLN A 151 1.44 -6.46 -8.00
CA GLN A 151 2.78 -5.99 -8.32
C GLN A 151 3.73 -6.11 -7.13
N THR A 152 3.21 -5.90 -5.92
CA THR A 152 4.06 -5.72 -4.74
C THR A 152 3.39 -6.25 -3.50
N PHE A 153 4.18 -6.96 -2.69
CA PHE A 153 3.81 -7.28 -1.33
C PHE A 153 4.52 -6.34 -0.36
N ILE A 154 3.78 -5.89 0.66
CA ILE A 154 4.21 -4.89 1.62
C ILE A 154 3.96 -5.42 3.04
N PRO A 155 4.97 -5.99 3.72
CA PRO A 155 4.86 -6.32 5.12
C PRO A 155 4.81 -5.02 5.94
N LEU A 156 3.81 -4.90 6.80
CA LEU A 156 3.55 -3.71 7.61
C LEU A 156 3.81 -4.02 9.09
N ALA A 157 4.84 -3.40 9.67
CA ALA A 157 5.15 -3.57 11.09
C ALA A 157 4.06 -2.91 11.95
N PHE A 158 3.53 -3.65 12.93
CA PHE A 158 2.53 -3.13 13.85
C PHE A 158 3.13 -2.10 14.82
N HIS A 159 2.52 -0.92 14.89
CA HIS A 159 2.83 0.11 15.86
C HIS A 159 1.67 0.16 16.88
N PRO A 160 1.92 -0.17 18.16
CA PRO A 160 0.87 -0.35 19.16
C PRO A 160 0.38 0.98 19.76
N ASP A 161 1.19 2.03 19.71
CA ASP A 161 0.91 3.32 20.33
C ASP A 161 -0.41 3.92 19.81
N ASN A 162 -1.18 4.55 20.69
CA ASN A 162 -2.50 5.13 20.39
C ASN A 162 -3.55 4.15 19.84
N THR A 163 -3.33 2.84 20.01
CA THR A 163 -4.31 1.80 19.65
C THR A 163 -4.86 1.09 20.88
N PRO A 164 -6.01 0.39 20.79
CA PRO A 164 -6.49 -0.50 21.85
C PRO A 164 -5.49 -1.61 22.23
N LEU A 165 -4.49 -1.88 21.38
CA LEU A 165 -3.45 -2.88 21.58
C LEU A 165 -2.12 -2.27 22.04
N GLN A 166 -2.11 -1.06 22.59
CA GLN A 166 -0.91 -0.37 23.11
C GLN A 166 -0.11 -1.14 24.17
N HIS A 167 -0.69 -2.17 24.77
CA HIS A 167 -0.02 -3.04 25.73
C HIS A 167 0.90 -4.08 25.06
N LEU A 168 0.81 -4.26 23.75
CA LEU A 168 1.70 -5.13 22.98
C LEU A 168 3.04 -4.45 22.73
N PRO A 169 4.15 -5.21 22.64
CA PRO A 169 5.44 -4.65 22.30
C PRO A 169 5.49 -4.22 20.83
N LYS A 170 6.31 -3.20 20.53
CA LYS A 170 6.71 -2.88 19.15
C LYS A 170 7.49 -4.04 18.53
N THR A 171 7.47 -4.11 17.20
CA THR A 171 8.31 -5.08 16.47
C THR A 171 9.80 -4.82 16.73
N THR A 172 10.60 -5.88 16.62
CA THR A 172 12.06 -5.76 16.64
C THR A 172 12.59 -5.72 15.21
N GLY A 173 13.73 -5.05 14.98
CA GLY A 173 14.36 -5.05 13.65
C GLY A 173 14.69 -6.44 13.12
N MET A 174 14.97 -7.41 14.01
CA MET A 174 15.16 -8.82 13.61
C MET A 174 13.86 -9.44 13.09
N LEU A 175 12.73 -9.18 13.77
CA LEU A 175 11.42 -9.63 13.30
C LEU A 175 11.09 -9.01 11.93
N ASP A 176 11.35 -7.72 11.77
CA ASP A 176 11.07 -7.00 10.53
C ASP A 176 11.87 -7.54 9.32
N ILE A 177 13.18 -7.70 9.49
CA ILE A 177 14.07 -8.25 8.44
C ILE A 177 13.66 -9.69 8.12
N LYS A 178 13.37 -10.49 9.14
CA LYS A 178 12.91 -11.87 8.97
C LYS A 178 11.59 -11.93 8.19
N GLN A 179 10.66 -11.03 8.47
CA GLN A 179 9.38 -10.99 7.76
C GLN A 179 9.57 -10.66 6.28
N ILE A 180 10.45 -9.71 5.93
CA ILE A 180 10.78 -9.39 4.53
C ILE A 180 11.43 -10.60 3.83
N ALA A 181 12.41 -11.24 4.47
CA ALA A 181 13.11 -12.40 3.90
C ALA A 181 12.16 -13.57 3.64
N ILE A 182 11.30 -13.90 4.61
CA ILE A 182 10.30 -14.95 4.44
C ILE A 182 9.33 -14.60 3.32
N SER A 183 8.87 -13.35 3.26
CA SER A 183 7.93 -12.92 2.21
C SER A 183 8.55 -13.08 0.82
N ARG A 184 9.82 -12.73 0.64
CA ARG A 184 10.55 -12.94 -0.63
C ARG A 184 10.70 -14.43 -0.99
N LEU A 185 10.93 -15.30 -0.01
CA LEU A 185 11.10 -16.73 -0.23
C LEU A 185 9.77 -17.45 -0.52
N VAL A 186 8.68 -17.01 0.11
CA VAL A 186 7.35 -17.63 -0.04
C VAL A 186 6.63 -17.10 -1.27
N LEU A 187 6.66 -15.79 -1.51
CA LEU A 187 5.97 -15.13 -2.62
C LEU A 187 6.83 -15.09 -3.89
N ASP A 188 7.17 -16.27 -4.40
CA ASP A 188 7.97 -16.44 -5.62
C ASP A 188 7.33 -15.80 -6.88
N ASN A 189 6.02 -15.57 -6.87
CA ASN A 189 5.24 -15.00 -7.96
C ASN A 189 4.85 -13.51 -7.75
N PHE A 190 5.35 -12.87 -6.70
CA PHE A 190 5.27 -11.41 -6.53
C PHE A 190 6.55 -10.76 -7.06
N PRO A 191 6.46 -9.86 -8.06
CA PRO A 191 7.65 -9.21 -8.62
C PRO A 191 8.45 -8.44 -7.55
N HIS A 192 7.76 -7.69 -6.68
CA HIS A 192 8.40 -6.75 -5.76
C HIS A 192 8.03 -7.00 -4.30
N ILE A 193 8.99 -6.82 -3.40
CA ILE A 193 8.77 -6.75 -1.95
C ILE A 193 9.19 -5.36 -1.48
N LYS A 194 8.27 -4.63 -0.84
CA LYS A 194 8.52 -3.27 -0.36
C LYS A 194 9.02 -3.25 1.08
N ALA A 195 10.12 -2.54 1.32
CA ALA A 195 10.53 -2.08 2.65
C ALA A 195 9.96 -0.68 2.89
N TYR A 196 8.83 -0.59 3.59
CA TYR A 196 8.16 0.68 3.88
C TYR A 196 8.86 1.39 5.05
N TRP A 197 9.74 2.34 4.74
CA TRP A 197 10.68 2.93 5.70
C TRP A 197 9.99 3.72 6.82
N GLN A 198 8.78 4.22 6.59
CA GLN A 198 7.94 4.90 7.57
C GLN A 198 7.54 3.96 8.73
N MET A 199 7.43 2.66 8.45
CA MET A 199 7.15 1.66 9.48
C MET A 199 8.39 1.03 10.09
N LEU A 200 9.43 0.84 9.28
CA LEU A 200 10.62 0.08 9.66
C LEU A 200 11.72 0.94 10.27
N THR A 201 11.69 2.26 10.04
CA THR A 201 12.82 3.20 10.06
C THR A 201 13.73 3.11 8.83
N PRO A 202 14.43 4.21 8.46
CA PRO A 202 15.37 4.21 7.33
C PRO A 202 16.50 3.17 7.44
N LYS A 203 17.02 2.93 8.64
CA LYS A 203 18.13 1.99 8.87
C LYS A 203 17.72 0.55 8.62
N ILE A 204 16.55 0.14 9.11
CA ILE A 204 16.04 -1.21 8.86
C ILE A 204 15.66 -1.35 7.39
N ALA A 205 14.99 -0.36 6.79
CA ALA A 205 14.67 -0.40 5.37
C ALA A 205 15.91 -0.55 4.48
N GLN A 206 17.00 0.14 4.80
CA GLN A 206 18.29 -0.01 4.12
C GLN A 206 18.83 -1.43 4.23
N ILE A 207 18.85 -2.03 5.43
CA ILE A 207 19.31 -3.41 5.64
C ILE A 207 18.43 -4.38 4.84
N SER A 208 17.11 -4.18 4.84
CA SER A 208 16.13 -5.03 4.17
C SER A 208 16.36 -5.18 2.66
N LEU A 209 17.04 -4.23 2.01
CA LEU A 209 17.47 -4.33 0.60
C LEU A 209 18.43 -5.50 0.33
N ARG A 210 19.02 -6.07 1.39
CA ARG A 210 19.89 -7.26 1.35
C ARG A 210 19.19 -8.54 1.81
N PHE A 211 17.93 -8.43 2.22
CA PHE A 211 17.12 -9.54 2.73
C PHE A 211 15.85 -9.77 1.92
N GLY A 212 15.77 -9.26 0.69
CA GLY A 212 14.72 -9.62 -0.27
C GLY A 212 13.81 -8.49 -0.70
N ALA A 213 13.88 -7.33 -0.04
CA ALA A 213 13.25 -6.11 -0.55
C ALA A 213 14.04 -5.55 -1.73
N ASP A 214 13.30 -5.09 -2.74
CA ASP A 214 13.83 -4.41 -3.94
C ASP A 214 13.16 -3.05 -4.16
N ASP A 215 12.13 -2.75 -3.36
CA ASP A 215 11.41 -1.49 -3.38
C ASP A 215 11.52 -0.80 -2.01
N ILE A 216 12.12 0.38 -1.98
CA ILE A 216 12.11 1.29 -0.83
C ILE A 216 11.21 2.45 -1.20
N ASP A 217 10.17 2.68 -0.40
CA ASP A 217 9.09 3.58 -0.81
C ASP A 217 9.56 5.01 -1.13
N GLY A 218 8.80 5.70 -1.98
CA GLY A 218 9.20 6.98 -2.55
C GLY A 218 9.20 8.15 -1.57
N THR A 219 9.37 9.35 -2.13
CA THR A 219 9.27 10.62 -1.41
C THR A 219 7.82 10.88 -1.01
N VAL A 220 7.40 10.32 0.12
CA VAL A 220 6.08 10.62 0.71
C VAL A 220 6.09 12.07 1.21
N ILE A 221 5.13 12.85 0.73
CA ILE A 221 4.98 14.28 1.06
C ILE A 221 4.25 14.45 2.40
N GLU A 222 3.23 13.61 2.65
CA GLU A 222 2.44 13.63 3.87
C GLU A 222 1.97 12.20 4.17
N GLU A 223 2.24 11.72 5.38
CA GLU A 223 1.78 10.41 5.89
C GLU A 223 1.12 10.64 7.25
N LYS A 224 -0.18 10.35 7.36
CA LYS A 224 -0.97 10.62 8.58
C LYS A 224 -1.32 9.37 9.37
N ILE A 225 -1.63 8.27 8.67
CA ILE A 225 -2.22 7.07 9.29
C ILE A 225 -1.23 6.44 10.28
N TYR A 226 0.05 6.32 9.92
CA TYR A 226 1.02 5.67 10.78
C TYR A 226 1.62 6.60 11.82
N HIS A 227 1.72 7.90 11.53
CA HIS A 227 2.08 8.89 12.56
C HIS A 227 1.01 9.01 13.65
N ASP A 228 -0.28 8.92 13.28
CA ASP A 228 -1.37 8.85 14.26
C ASP A 228 -1.27 7.58 15.13
N ALA A 229 -0.78 6.47 14.55
CA ALA A 229 -0.44 5.22 15.25
C ALA A 229 0.94 5.23 15.96
N GLY A 230 1.60 6.39 16.06
CA GLY A 230 2.82 6.58 16.86
C GLY A 230 4.15 6.30 16.15
N ALA A 231 4.17 6.26 14.81
CA ALA A 231 5.43 6.26 14.06
C ALA A 231 6.26 7.51 14.37
N THR A 232 7.53 7.33 14.71
CA THR A 232 8.48 8.43 15.04
C THR A 232 9.37 8.83 13.88
N THR A 233 9.13 8.29 12.69
CA THR A 233 9.89 8.59 11.48
C THR A 233 9.63 10.02 10.99
N PRO A 234 10.52 10.60 10.18
CA PRO A 234 10.22 11.85 9.50
C PRO A 234 8.99 11.73 8.59
N GLN A 235 8.22 12.81 8.44
CA GLN A 235 7.06 12.91 7.53
C GLN A 235 7.42 12.69 6.05
N GLY A 236 8.67 12.92 5.69
CA GLY A 236 9.18 12.67 4.35
C GLY A 236 10.69 12.46 4.34
N MET A 237 11.16 11.77 3.31
CA MET A 237 12.59 11.57 3.04
C MET A 237 12.93 12.20 1.68
N ARG A 238 14.02 12.97 1.62
CA ARG A 238 14.47 13.57 0.36
C ARG A 238 14.99 12.49 -0.58
N ARG A 239 14.81 12.69 -1.89
CA ARG A 239 15.32 11.81 -2.95
C ARG A 239 16.80 11.44 -2.78
N GLN A 240 17.66 12.42 -2.49
CA GLN A 240 19.10 12.18 -2.32
C GLN A 240 19.41 11.23 -1.16
N GLU A 241 18.60 11.26 -0.10
CA GLU A 241 18.76 10.35 1.04
C GLU A 241 18.34 8.92 0.67
N LEU A 242 17.24 8.74 -0.07
CA LEU A 242 16.86 7.42 -0.62
C LEU A 242 17.97 6.85 -1.52
N ILE A 243 18.50 7.67 -2.44
CA ILE A 243 19.63 7.27 -3.31
C ILE A 243 20.84 6.84 -2.48
N ARG A 244 21.16 7.59 -1.41
CA ARG A 244 22.26 7.28 -0.51
C ARG A 244 22.05 5.94 0.19
N LEU A 245 20.87 5.71 0.79
CA LEU A 245 20.54 4.45 1.46
C LEU A 245 20.67 3.25 0.53
N ILE A 246 20.14 3.35 -0.70
CA ILE A 246 20.19 2.27 -1.70
C ILE A 246 21.64 1.97 -2.11
N ARG A 247 22.44 3.00 -2.40
CA ARG A 247 23.85 2.82 -2.80
C ARG A 247 24.71 2.27 -1.68
N GLU A 248 24.55 2.77 -0.45
CA GLU A 248 25.26 2.28 0.74
C GLU A 248 24.87 0.83 1.08
N ALA A 249 23.66 0.39 0.73
CA ALA A 249 23.27 -1.01 0.78
C ALA A 249 23.91 -1.87 -0.34
N GLY A 250 24.66 -1.27 -1.27
CA GLY A 250 25.27 -1.95 -2.41
C GLY A 250 24.28 -2.30 -3.53
N ARG A 251 23.26 -1.46 -3.74
CA ARG A 251 22.24 -1.61 -4.79
C ARG A 251 22.26 -0.40 -5.75
N GLU A 252 21.67 -0.58 -6.93
CA GLU A 252 21.49 0.48 -7.90
C GLU A 252 20.13 1.18 -7.70
N PRO A 253 20.10 2.50 -7.45
CA PRO A 253 18.85 3.22 -7.30
C PRO A 253 18.18 3.46 -8.66
N VAL A 254 16.95 2.95 -8.80
CA VAL A 254 16.09 3.17 -9.96
C VAL A 254 14.84 3.91 -9.50
N GLU A 255 14.59 5.08 -10.09
CA GLU A 255 13.29 5.73 -9.96
C GLU A 255 12.28 5.00 -10.83
N ARG A 256 11.09 4.74 -10.29
CA ARG A 256 10.02 4.01 -10.97
C ARG A 256 8.70 4.75 -10.88
N ASP A 257 7.81 4.47 -11.82
CA ASP A 257 6.42 4.84 -11.69
C ASP A 257 5.62 3.82 -10.86
N THR A 258 4.31 4.03 -10.78
CA THR A 258 3.38 3.17 -10.04
C THR A 258 3.36 1.73 -10.53
N LEU A 259 3.63 1.50 -11.81
CA LEU A 259 3.63 0.18 -12.45
C LEU A 259 5.04 -0.41 -12.56
N TYR A 260 5.99 0.09 -11.76
CA TYR A 260 7.38 -0.36 -11.71
C TYR A 260 8.18 -0.18 -13.00
N ARG A 261 7.75 0.74 -13.87
CA ARG A 261 8.51 1.10 -15.06
C ARG A 261 9.55 2.16 -14.69
N PRO A 262 10.82 2.05 -15.16
CA PRO A 262 11.84 3.06 -14.89
C PRO A 262 11.41 4.45 -15.38
N VAL A 263 11.62 5.46 -14.56
CA VAL A 263 11.36 6.87 -14.90
C VAL A 263 12.67 7.52 -15.32
N ILE A 264 12.71 8.00 -16.56
CA ILE A 264 13.80 8.85 -17.05
C ILE A 264 13.36 10.30 -16.86
N ARG A 265 14.00 11.01 -15.92
CA ARG A 265 13.78 12.45 -15.77
C ARG A 265 14.69 13.20 -16.73
N ASN A 266 14.10 13.76 -17.78
CA ASN A 266 14.73 14.84 -18.53
C ASN A 266 14.40 16.13 -17.75
N GLU A 267 15.39 16.76 -17.10
CA GLU A 267 15.22 17.90 -16.17
C GLU A 267 14.22 18.97 -16.69
N THR A 268 13.21 19.43 -15.95
CA THR A 268 13.31 20.35 -14.82
C THR A 268 11.97 20.37 -14.07
N SER A 269 12.03 20.57 -12.76
CA SER A 269 10.93 20.79 -11.81
C SER A 269 9.66 21.42 -12.43
N VAL A 270 8.57 20.65 -12.47
CA VAL A 270 7.24 21.24 -12.60
C VAL A 270 6.83 21.71 -11.22
N THR A 271 6.98 23.01 -10.96
CA THR A 271 6.41 23.65 -9.79
C THR A 271 4.90 23.57 -9.92
N VAL A 272 4.25 22.71 -9.12
CA VAL A 272 2.81 22.82 -8.92
C VAL A 272 2.62 24.02 -7.99
N ALA A 273 2.45 25.20 -8.59
CA ALA A 273 1.88 26.32 -7.86
C ALA A 273 0.46 25.92 -7.46
N VAL A 274 0.25 25.78 -6.15
CA VAL A 274 -1.09 25.71 -5.55
C VAL A 274 -1.57 27.13 -5.36
#